data_AF-A0A7W9Y3V8-F1
#
_entry.id   AF-A0A7W9Y3V8-F1
#
_cell.length_a   1.000
_cell.length_b   1.000
_cell.length_c   1.000
_cell.angle_alpha   90.00
_cell.angle_beta   90.00
_cell.angle_gamma   90.00
#
_symmetry.space_group_name_H-M   'P 1'
#
loop_
_entity.id
_entity.type
_entity.pdbx_description
1 polymer ?
#
loop_
_entity_poly.entity_id
_entity_poly.type
_entity_poly.pdbx_seq_one_letter_code
_entity_poly.pdbx_strand_id
1 'polypeptide(L)'
;MKPSCEVCGLDYGFADPADGPAFFVVCFACVPSVALAVLIEAIYQPPFWIHFFTSLPFLLLTCILPLRPLKGWLLSNQYFDKAEHGKLDRISGLRRDGP
;
A
#
# COMPACT_ATOMS: atom_id res chain seq x y z
N MET A 1 -13.20 2.23 -7.72
CA MET A 1 -13.87 1.25 -6.83
C MET A 1 -15.36 1.48 -6.97
N LYS A 2 -16.19 0.42 -6.96
CA LYS A 2 -17.65 0.59 -6.88
C LYS A 2 -17.97 1.16 -5.48
N PRO A 3 -18.92 2.10 -5.31
CA PRO A 3 -19.17 2.76 -4.03
C PRO A 3 -19.77 1.82 -2.98
N SER A 4 -20.51 0.79 -3.39
CA SER A 4 -21.10 -0.19 -2.48
C SER A 4 -21.05 -1.61 -3.04
N CYS A 5 -21.10 -2.59 -2.14
CA CYS A 5 -21.21 -4.00 -2.49
C CYS A 5 -22.60 -4.32 -3.01
N GLU A 6 -22.69 -5.04 -4.12
CA GLU A 6 -23.96 -5.41 -4.78
C GLU A 6 -24.69 -6.55 -4.06
N VAL A 7 -23.95 -7.36 -3.30
CA VAL A 7 -24.46 -8.56 -2.62
C VAL A 7 -24.88 -8.26 -1.18
N CYS A 8 -24.10 -7.46 -0.45
CA CYS A 8 -24.37 -7.17 0.97
C CYS A 8 -24.67 -5.69 1.26
N GLY A 9 -24.61 -4.79 0.26
CA GLY A 9 -24.93 -3.37 0.44
C GLY A 9 -23.89 -2.56 1.23
N LEU A 10 -22.73 -3.15 1.55
CA LEU A 10 -21.68 -2.50 2.34
C LEU A 10 -21.11 -1.29 1.58
N ASP A 11 -21.15 -0.10 2.19
CA ASP A 11 -20.55 1.13 1.67
C ASP A 11 -19.04 1.10 1.86
N TYR A 12 -18.27 1.28 0.79
CA TYR A 12 -16.80 1.25 0.83
C TYR A 12 -16.16 2.59 1.23
N GLY A 13 -16.96 3.59 1.63
CA GLY A 13 -16.47 4.91 2.06
C GLY A 13 -15.51 4.89 3.27
N PHE A 14 -15.50 3.81 4.06
CA PHE A 14 -14.56 3.62 5.18
C PHE A 14 -13.16 3.15 4.74
N ALA A 15 -13.03 2.60 3.53
CA ALA A 15 -11.79 2.00 3.08
C ALA A 15 -10.91 3.07 2.45
N ASP A 16 -9.80 3.42 3.08
CA ASP A 16 -8.71 4.13 2.40
C ASP A 16 -7.79 3.09 1.75
N PRO A 17 -7.85 2.92 0.41
CA PRO A 17 -7.24 1.79 -0.25
C PRO A 17 -5.79 2.05 -0.67
N ALA A 18 -5.22 3.23 -0.42
CA ALA A 18 -4.12 3.73 -1.26
C ALA A 18 -2.70 3.51 -0.70
N ASP A 19 -2.42 3.74 0.59
CA ASP A 19 -1.01 3.88 1.03
C ASP A 19 -0.39 2.63 1.69
N GLY A 20 -1.19 1.80 2.37
CA GLY A 20 -0.71 0.58 3.02
C GLY A 20 -0.07 -0.44 2.06
N PRO A 21 -0.72 -0.79 0.93
CA PRO A 21 -0.20 -1.83 0.06
C PRO A 21 1.15 -1.48 -0.57
N ALA A 22 1.31 -0.23 -1.01
CA ALA A 22 2.54 0.23 -1.65
C ALA A 22 3.72 0.22 -0.67
N PHE A 23 3.49 0.65 0.58
CA PHE A 23 4.52 0.66 1.62
C PHE A 23 5.09 -0.74 1.91
N PHE A 24 4.21 -1.75 2.09
CA PHE A 24 4.66 -3.12 2.35
C PHE A 24 5.45 -3.70 1.17
N VAL A 25 5.03 -3.43 -0.06
CA VAL A 25 5.73 -3.89 -1.27
C VAL A 25 7.13 -3.27 -1.34
N VAL A 26 7.24 -1.96 -1.12
CA VAL A 26 8.54 -1.28 -1.19
C VAL A 26 9.49 -1.76 -0.08
N CYS A 27 9.03 -1.81 1.16
CA CYS A 27 9.87 -2.17 2.31
C CYS A 27 10.33 -3.64 2.29
N PHE A 28 9.45 -4.58 1.94
CA PHE A 28 9.76 -6.01 2.03
C PHE A 28 10.23 -6.63 0.72
N ALA A 29 9.83 -6.10 -0.45
CA ALA A 29 10.24 -6.65 -1.73
C ALA A 29 11.35 -5.81 -2.41
N CYS A 30 11.16 -4.50 -2.54
CA CYS A 30 12.11 -3.66 -3.27
C CYS A 30 13.42 -3.44 -2.52
N VAL A 31 13.38 -3.02 -1.25
CA VAL A 31 14.60 -2.67 -0.49
C VAL A 31 15.59 -3.85 -0.41
N PRO A 32 15.19 -5.08 -0.04
CA PRO A 32 16.12 -6.21 0.01
C PRO A 32 16.62 -6.62 -1.37
N SER A 33 15.75 -6.57 -2.38
CA SER A 33 16.10 -6.93 -3.76
C SER A 33 17.16 -5.98 -4.34
N VAL A 34 17.00 -4.67 -4.17
CA VAL A 34 17.97 -3.68 -4.63
C VAL A 34 19.28 -3.79 -3.87
N ALA A 35 19.23 -4.00 -2.54
CA ALA A 35 20.45 -4.19 -1.75
C ALA A 35 21.26 -5.41 -2.22
N LEU A 36 20.61 -6.54 -2.50
CA LEU A 36 21.26 -7.73 -3.04
C LEU A 36 21.77 -7.50 -4.47
N ALA A 37 21.02 -6.82 -5.33
CA ALA A 37 21.45 -6.51 -6.69
C ALA A 37 22.71 -5.64 -6.71
N VAL A 38 22.78 -4.61 -5.85
CA VAL A 38 23.96 -3.75 -5.71
C VAL A 38 25.16 -4.52 -5.17
N LEU A 39 24.96 -5.44 -4.22
CA LEU A 39 26.03 -6.31 -3.72
C LEU A 39 26.61 -7.20 -4.84
N ILE A 40 25.73 -7.78 -5.67
CA ILE A 40 26.16 -8.61 -6.81
C ILE A 40 26.88 -7.75 -7.85
N GLU A 41 26.38 -6.54 -8.12
CA GLU A 41 27.00 -5.60 -9.06
C GLU A 41 28.43 -5.22 -8.64
N ALA A 42 28.61 -4.94 -7.36
CA ALA A 42 29.89 -4.55 -6.79
C ALA A 42 30.94 -5.67 -6.90
N ILE A 43 30.52 -6.94 -6.88
CA ILE A 43 31.43 -8.10 -6.88
C ILE A 43 31.66 -8.63 -8.30
N TYR A 44 30.61 -8.71 -9.12
CA TYR A 44 30.64 -9.46 -10.39
C TYR A 44 30.66 -8.59 -11.66
N GLN A 45 30.42 -7.27 -11.56
CA GLN A 45 30.42 -6.33 -12.71
C GLN A 45 29.66 -6.87 -13.94
N PRO A 46 28.40 -7.32 -13.81
CA PRO A 46 27.65 -7.86 -14.92
C PRO A 46 27.34 -6.79 -15.99
N PRO A 47 27.23 -7.19 -17.27
CA PRO A 47 26.89 -6.28 -18.36
C PRO A 47 25.47 -5.70 -18.23
N PHE A 48 25.30 -4.43 -18.61
CA PHE A 48 24.05 -3.64 -18.51
C PHE A 48 22.80 -4.29 -19.13
N TRP A 49 22.95 -5.14 -20.15
CA TRP A 49 21.83 -5.85 -20.76
C TRP A 49 21.16 -6.83 -19.80
N ILE A 50 21.93 -7.45 -18.90
CA ILE A 50 21.40 -8.37 -17.89
C ILE A 50 20.51 -7.59 -16.92
N HIS A 51 20.92 -6.39 -16.49
CA HIS A 51 20.09 -5.53 -15.65
C HIS A 51 18.76 -5.21 -16.30
N PHE A 52 18.74 -4.82 -17.58
CA PHE A 52 17.49 -4.48 -18.25
C PHE A 52 16.51 -5.65 -18.31
N PHE A 53 16.99 -6.85 -18.66
CA PHE A 53 16.16 -8.04 -18.77
C PHE A 53 15.83 -8.74 -17.44
N THR A 54 16.53 -8.43 -16.35
CA THR A 54 16.26 -9.03 -15.03
C THR A 54 15.52 -8.07 -14.11
N SER A 55 16.00 -6.83 -13.96
CA SER A 55 15.43 -5.84 -13.04
C SER A 55 14.02 -5.39 -13.45
N LEU A 56 13.76 -5.22 -14.74
CA LEU A 56 12.48 -4.73 -15.26
C LEU A 56 11.33 -5.74 -15.04
N PRO A 57 11.46 -7.03 -15.44
CA PRO A 57 10.43 -8.01 -15.11
C PRO A 57 10.35 -8.28 -13.61
N PHE A 58 11.46 -8.24 -12.87
CA PHE A 58 11.43 -8.42 -11.43
C PHE A 58 10.64 -7.31 -10.73
N LEU A 59 10.88 -6.04 -11.09
CA LEU A 59 10.13 -4.88 -10.62
C LEU A 59 8.63 -4.98 -10.94
N LEU A 60 8.29 -5.38 -12.17
CA LEU A 60 6.89 -5.55 -12.57
C LEU A 60 6.22 -6.68 -11.78
N LEU A 61 6.90 -7.81 -11.58
CA LEU A 61 6.36 -8.93 -10.82
C LEU A 61 6.17 -8.54 -9.34
N THR A 62 7.18 -7.93 -8.73
CA THR A 62 7.16 -7.56 -7.31
C THR A 62 6.22 -6.40 -7.03
N CYS A 63 5.94 -5.52 -7.99
CA CYS A 63 4.92 -4.49 -7.81
C CYS A 63 3.51 -5.03 -8.09
N ILE A 64 3.28 -5.71 -9.21
CA ILE A 64 1.92 -6.03 -9.69
C ILE A 64 1.31 -7.21 -8.93
N LEU A 65 2.11 -8.24 -8.65
CA LEU A 65 1.61 -9.50 -8.08
C LEU A 65 1.09 -9.34 -6.64
N PRO A 66 1.79 -8.65 -5.71
CA PRO A 66 1.29 -8.46 -4.35
C PRO A 66 0.22 -7.37 -4.22
N LEU A 67 0.09 -6.43 -5.17
CA LEU A 67 -0.94 -5.39 -5.10
C LEU A 67 -2.37 -5.96 -5.02
N ARG A 68 -2.64 -7.09 -5.70
CA ARG A 68 -3.97 -7.73 -5.66
C ARG A 68 -4.33 -8.41 -4.33
N PRO A 69 -3.53 -9.33 -3.78
CA PRO A 69 -3.85 -9.95 -2.50
C PRO A 69 -3.82 -8.95 -1.35
N LEU A 70 -2.87 -8.01 -1.37
CA LEU A 70 -2.68 -7.06 -0.28
C LEU A 70 -3.83 -6.07 -0.14
N LYS A 71 -4.40 -5.63 -1.27
CA LYS A 71 -5.60 -4.80 -1.29
C LYS A 71 -6.82 -5.51 -0.69
N GLY A 72 -6.97 -6.80 -0.96
CA GLY A 72 -8.04 -7.61 -0.37
C GLY A 72 -7.86 -7.81 1.14
N TRP A 73 -6.64 -8.11 1.56
CA TRP A 73 -6.31 -8.35 2.98
C TRP A 73 -6.44 -7.09 3.84
N LEU A 74 -5.98 -5.94 3.37
CA LEU A 74 -6.12 -4.68 4.11
C LEU A 74 -7.57 -4.24 4.23
N LEU A 75 -8.39 -4.49 3.20
CA LEU A 75 -9.83 -4.22 3.26
C LEU A 75 -10.52 -5.11 4.32
N SER A 76 -10.16 -6.40 4.42
CA SER A 76 -10.74 -7.28 5.44
C SER A 76 -10.35 -6.87 6.85
N ASN A 77 -9.10 -6.41 7.05
CA ASN A 77 -8.64 -5.93 8.36
C ASN A 77 -9.35 -4.62 8.74
N GLN A 78 -9.47 -3.65 7.82
CA GLN A 78 -10.23 -2.41 8.07
C GLN A 78 -11.71 -2.66 8.39
N TYR A 79 -12.32 -3.66 7.74
CA TYR A 79 -13.71 -4.06 8.01
C TYR A 79 -13.88 -4.66 9.41
N PHE A 80 -12.94 -5.51 9.86
CA PHE A 80 -13.00 -6.15 11.17
C PHE A 80 -12.65 -5.19 12.31
N ASP A 81 -11.56 -4.44 12.15
CA ASP A 81 -11.02 -3.56 13.19
C ASP A 81 -11.77 -2.23 13.31
N LYS A 82 -12.72 -1.95 12.40
CA LYS A 82 -13.47 -0.68 12.31
C LYS A 82 -12.53 0.52 12.47
N ALA A 83 -11.39 0.46 11.80
CA ALA A 83 -10.35 1.48 11.84
C ALA A 83 -10.80 2.70 11.00
N GLU A 84 -11.89 3.35 11.41
CA GLU A 84 -12.21 4.68 10.91
C GLU A 84 -11.18 5.68 11.46
N HIS A 85 -10.91 6.73 10.69
CA HIS A 85 -10.08 7.83 11.19
C HIS A 85 -10.67 8.33 12.52
N GLY A 86 -9.81 8.41 13.56
CA GLY A 86 -10.22 8.90 14.86
C GLY A 86 -10.87 10.27 14.73
N LYS A 87 -12.20 10.31 14.84
CA LYS A 87 -12.93 11.57 14.88
C LYS A 87 -12.55 12.24 16.19
N LEU A 88 -11.78 13.31 16.11
CA LEU A 88 -11.56 14.18 17.26
C LEU A 88 -12.94 14.66 17.69
N ASP A 89 -13.40 14.18 18.85
CA ASP A 89 -14.62 14.68 19.46
C ASP A 89 -14.32 16.13 19.86
N ARG A 90 -14.70 17.06 18.98
CA ARG A 90 -14.59 18.49 19.21
C ARG A 90 -15.70 18.85 20.20
N ILE A 91 -15.61 18.37 21.44
CA ILE A 91 -16.47 18.83 22.52
C ILE A 91 -15.78 19.97 23.26
N SER A 92 -16.55 21.06 23.36
CA SER A 92 -16.48 22.11 24.38
C SER A 92 -15.17 22.90 24.47
N GLY A 93 -15.10 24.08 23.84
CA GLY A 93 -13.99 24.97 24.15
C GLY A 93 -14.07 26.42 23.69
N LEU A 94 -14.44 26.74 22.44
CA LEU A 94 -14.18 28.10 21.94
C LEU A 94 -15.27 28.61 20.97
N ARG A 95 -15.84 29.76 21.36
CA ARG A 95 -16.81 30.67 20.69
C ARG A 95 -18.25 30.46 21.19
N ARG A 96 -18.71 31.00 22.33
CA ARG A 96 -18.64 32.38 22.87
C ARG A 96 -18.76 33.46 21.79
N ASP A 97 -19.91 34.14 21.81
CA ASP A 97 -20.18 35.49 21.30
C ASP A 97 -20.31 35.55 19.76
N GLY A 98 -21.51 35.47 19.18
CA GLY A 98 -22.53 36.55 19.04
C GLY A 98 -22.66 36.91 17.54
N PRO A 99 -23.62 37.74 17.08
CA PRO A 99 -24.79 38.35 17.73
C PRO A 99 -26.09 37.53 17.62
#